data_AF-A0A314YP82-F1
#
_entry.id   AF-A0A314YP82-F1
#
_cell.length_a   1.000
_cell.length_b   1.000
_cell.length_c   1.000
_cell.angle_alpha   90.00
_cell.angle_beta   90.00
_cell.angle_gamma   90.00
#
_symmetry.space_group_name_H-M   'P 1'
#
loop_
_entity.id
_entity.type
_entity.pdbx_description
1 polymer ?
#
loop_
_entity_poly.entity_id
_entity_poly.type
_entity_poly.pdbx_seq_one_letter_code
_entity_poly.pdbx_strand_id
1 'polypeptide(L)'
;MKLHTVTLEDVPGEGRVHFVCNSWVYPAEKYTKDRVFFVNKTFLPSETPLPLQKYREEELVHLRGDGKGELQEWDRVYDYAYYNDLGNPDKGPKYARPMLGGSSKYPYPRRGRTGRPATETDSNSESRLPLLMSLNIYVPRDERFGHLKLSDFLAYALKSIAQFIRPELEALFDKTPNEFDSFEDVLKLYEGGIPLPEGLLKDIGDNIPAEMLKEIFRTDGAQLLRFPMPQRINLLGGLMKNLAEKCWLGEPCQHPSSPSNLHNIFEFPPASKLVPKVYGDQTSTITEQDIGNTMDGLTVEEALKQNKLFILDHHDALMPYLRRINSTSNKIYASRTILFLKSDGTLKPLVIELSLPHPDGDRFGRISKVYTPAEEGVEGSIWQLAKAYVAVNDSGYHQLISHWLNTHAVCEPVVIATNRQLSVVHPIYKLLHPHFRDTMNINAFARQILINAGGVLETTVFPARYAMEMSSVVYKDWVFTEQAFPEDLIKRGVAVKDANSPHGLRLLIEDYPYAVDGIEIWFAIKTWVEDYCSFYYKTDDIIQKDTELQSWWKSL
;
A
#
# COMPACT_ATOMS: atom_id res chain seq x y z
N MET A 1 -15.60 27.49 9.88
CA MET A 1 -16.21 26.62 10.93
C MET A 1 -16.40 25.21 10.37
N LYS A 2 -16.54 24.17 11.20
CA LYS A 2 -16.97 22.84 10.76
C LYS A 2 -18.45 22.64 11.08
N LEU A 3 -19.28 22.49 10.05
CA LEU A 3 -20.72 22.27 10.19
C LEU A 3 -20.96 20.76 10.26
N HIS A 4 -21.44 20.28 11.41
CA HIS A 4 -21.68 18.85 11.63
C HIS A 4 -23.05 18.40 11.12
N THR A 5 -24.11 18.97 11.70
CA THR A 5 -25.48 18.64 11.31
C THR A 5 -26.36 19.89 11.39
N VAL A 6 -27.45 19.87 10.63
CA VAL A 6 -28.56 20.80 10.79
C VAL A 6 -29.82 19.96 11.00
N THR A 7 -30.64 20.35 11.96
CA THR A 7 -31.92 19.67 12.20
C THR A 7 -33.02 20.72 12.24
N LEU A 8 -34.06 20.48 11.45
CA LEU A 8 -35.29 21.26 11.48
C LEU A 8 -36.33 20.44 12.23
N GLU A 9 -36.91 21.02 13.26
CA GLU A 9 -38.02 20.42 14.03
C GLU A 9 -39.35 20.95 13.49
N ASP A 10 -40.42 20.17 13.69
CA ASP A 10 -41.81 20.53 13.36
C ASP A 10 -42.06 20.97 11.90
N VAL A 11 -41.36 20.36 10.94
CA VAL A 11 -41.58 20.60 9.51
C VAL A 11 -42.96 20.08 9.10
N PRO A 12 -43.87 20.92 8.56
CA PRO A 12 -45.22 20.50 8.21
C PRO A 12 -45.24 19.29 7.27
N GLY A 13 -45.89 18.20 7.68
CA GLY A 13 -46.03 16.96 6.91
C GLY A 13 -44.83 16.00 6.95
N GLU A 14 -43.69 16.41 7.51
CA GLU A 14 -42.45 15.60 7.58
C GLU A 14 -41.94 15.42 9.01
N GLY A 15 -42.36 16.28 9.94
CA GLY A 15 -41.88 16.28 11.32
C GLY A 15 -40.42 16.71 11.40
N ARG A 16 -39.53 15.81 11.81
CA ARG A 16 -38.11 16.11 12.02
C ARG A 16 -37.29 15.85 10.76
N VAL A 17 -36.61 16.87 10.25
CA VAL A 17 -35.77 16.78 9.05
C VAL A 17 -34.30 16.98 9.41
N HIS A 18 -33.46 16.01 9.04
CA HIS A 18 -32.06 15.97 9.44
C HIS A 18 -31.09 16.07 8.24
N PHE A 19 -30.08 16.92 8.37
CA PHE A 19 -29.01 17.14 7.41
C PHE A 19 -27.69 16.71 8.04
N VAL A 20 -27.02 15.74 7.44
CA VAL A 20 -25.69 15.29 7.85
C VAL A 20 -24.68 16.02 6.96
N CYS A 21 -24.02 17.05 7.51
CA CYS A 21 -23.16 17.95 6.75
C CYS A 21 -21.69 17.52 6.81
N ASN A 22 -21.16 17.38 8.03
CA ASN A 22 -19.76 17.04 8.34
C ASN A 22 -18.69 17.71 7.47
N SER A 23 -18.88 18.99 7.13
CA SER A 23 -18.03 19.71 6.17
C SER A 23 -17.56 21.05 6.71
N TRP A 24 -16.39 21.49 6.25
CA TRP A 24 -15.87 22.81 6.56
C TRP A 24 -16.57 23.89 5.73
N VAL A 25 -16.99 24.97 6.39
CA VAL A 25 -17.58 26.16 5.77
C VAL A 25 -16.65 27.35 6.01
N TYR A 26 -16.08 27.86 4.92
CA TYR A 26 -15.20 29.04 4.87
C TYR A 26 -16.03 30.32 4.66
N PRO A 27 -15.42 31.51 4.82
CA PRO A 27 -16.07 32.78 4.49
C PRO A 27 -16.61 32.78 3.05
N ALA A 28 -17.78 33.40 2.86
CA ALA A 28 -18.54 33.32 1.60
C ALA A 28 -17.75 33.84 0.39
N GLU A 29 -16.88 34.83 0.59
CA GLU A 29 -16.00 35.40 -0.44
C GLU A 29 -14.98 34.40 -1.01
N LYS A 30 -14.79 33.24 -0.38
CA LYS A 30 -13.94 32.15 -0.88
C LYS A 30 -14.66 31.24 -1.88
N TYR A 31 -15.98 31.35 -2.00
CA TYR A 31 -16.78 30.51 -2.86
C TYR A 31 -17.36 31.28 -4.03
N THR A 32 -17.38 30.64 -5.20
CA THR A 32 -18.06 31.18 -6.40
C THR A 32 -19.56 30.88 -6.39
N LYS A 33 -19.99 29.93 -5.56
CA LYS A 33 -21.38 29.54 -5.34
C LYS A 33 -21.60 29.19 -3.87
N ASP A 34 -22.82 29.40 -3.39
CA ASP A 34 -23.19 29.05 -2.02
C ASP A 34 -23.06 27.54 -1.77
N ARG A 35 -22.73 27.19 -0.53
CA ARG A 35 -22.65 25.80 -0.08
C ARG A 35 -24.05 25.21 0.05
N VAL A 36 -24.29 24.09 -0.62
CA VAL A 36 -25.54 23.34 -0.56
C VAL A 36 -25.37 22.08 0.30
N PHE A 37 -26.36 21.80 1.15
CA PHE A 37 -26.45 20.58 1.95
C PHE A 37 -27.81 19.92 1.72
N PHE A 38 -27.80 18.61 1.47
CA PHE A 38 -29.02 17.84 1.24
C PHE A 38 -29.50 17.18 2.53
N VAL A 39 -30.80 16.98 2.64
CA VAL A 39 -31.41 16.14 3.67
C VAL A 39 -30.85 14.72 3.58
N ASN A 40 -30.77 14.00 4.70
CA ASN A 40 -30.32 12.61 4.75
C ASN A 40 -31.37 11.61 4.19
N LYS A 41 -31.96 11.92 3.03
CA LYS A 41 -32.73 10.98 2.20
C LYS A 41 -31.83 10.48 1.06
N THR A 42 -32.20 9.37 0.46
CA THR A 42 -31.43 8.73 -0.61
C THR A 42 -32.29 8.71 -1.86
N PHE A 43 -31.71 9.09 -3.00
CA PHE A 43 -32.42 9.18 -4.27
C PHE A 43 -31.52 8.69 -5.41
N LEU A 44 -32.07 7.84 -6.27
CA LEU A 44 -31.53 7.68 -7.63
C LEU A 44 -31.70 9.01 -8.41
N PRO A 45 -30.91 9.26 -9.47
CA PRO A 45 -31.10 10.44 -10.30
C PRO A 45 -32.54 10.60 -10.80
N SER A 46 -33.18 9.50 -11.23
CA SER A 46 -34.57 9.45 -11.70
C SER A 46 -35.62 9.73 -10.60
N GLU A 47 -35.27 9.53 -9.34
CA GLU A 47 -36.16 9.70 -8.18
C GLU A 47 -35.94 11.03 -7.46
N THR A 48 -34.98 11.83 -7.93
CA THR A 48 -34.65 13.11 -7.30
C THR A 48 -35.82 14.08 -7.47
N PRO A 49 -36.36 14.66 -6.39
CA PRO A 49 -37.45 15.63 -6.47
C PRO A 49 -37.11 16.76 -7.44
N LEU A 50 -38.05 17.10 -8.33
CA LEU A 50 -37.81 18.05 -9.44
C LEU A 50 -37.12 19.37 -9.00
N PRO A 51 -37.50 20.02 -7.88
CA PRO A 51 -36.82 21.24 -7.42
C PRO A 51 -35.35 21.04 -7.00
N LEU A 52 -34.94 19.81 -6.67
CA LEU A 52 -33.59 19.48 -6.19
C LEU A 52 -32.65 19.04 -7.30
N GLN A 53 -33.16 18.66 -8.48
CA GLN A 53 -32.36 18.15 -9.60
C GLN A 53 -31.29 19.16 -10.05
N LYS A 54 -31.64 20.44 -10.13
CA LYS A 54 -30.69 21.51 -10.47
C LYS A 54 -29.53 21.58 -9.47
N TYR A 55 -29.82 21.56 -8.17
CA TYR A 55 -28.79 21.64 -7.12
C TYR A 55 -27.92 20.38 -7.09
N ARG A 56 -28.51 19.22 -7.35
CA ARG A 56 -27.80 17.93 -7.46
C ARG A 56 -26.73 18.00 -8.56
N GLU A 57 -27.10 18.46 -9.76
CA GLU A 57 -26.16 18.60 -10.87
C GLU A 57 -25.13 19.71 -10.63
N GLU A 58 -25.56 20.87 -10.14
CA GLU A 58 -24.65 22.00 -9.91
C GLU A 58 -23.57 21.70 -8.87
N GLU A 59 -23.89 20.94 -7.82
CA GLU A 59 -22.89 20.49 -6.83
C GLU A 59 -21.88 19.54 -7.49
N LEU A 60 -22.32 18.59 -8.32
CA LEU A 60 -21.42 17.69 -9.03
C LEU A 60 -20.51 18.45 -10.02
N VAL A 61 -21.03 19.45 -10.72
CA VAL A 61 -20.22 20.35 -11.56
C VAL A 61 -19.16 21.08 -10.72
N HIS A 62 -19.53 21.57 -9.54
CA HIS A 62 -18.59 22.25 -8.65
C HIS A 62 -17.49 21.29 -8.14
N LEU A 63 -17.86 20.08 -7.72
CA LEU A 63 -16.92 19.06 -7.27
C LEU A 63 -15.96 18.60 -8.37
N ARG A 64 -16.37 18.64 -9.64
CA ARG A 64 -15.49 18.31 -10.78
C ARG A 64 -14.46 19.39 -11.08
N GLY A 65 -14.76 20.65 -10.77
CA GLY A 65 -13.94 21.81 -11.14
C GLY A 65 -13.83 22.01 -12.66
N ASP A 66 -12.90 22.88 -13.08
CA ASP A 66 -12.68 23.23 -14.48
C ASP A 66 -11.33 22.70 -15.05
N GLY A 67 -10.58 21.95 -14.24
CA GLY A 67 -9.28 21.38 -14.57
C GLY A 67 -8.12 22.39 -14.59
N LYS A 68 -8.33 23.63 -14.14
CA LYS A 68 -7.35 24.73 -14.25
C LYS A 68 -6.94 25.27 -12.89
N GLY A 69 -5.84 26.03 -12.89
CA GLY A 69 -5.32 26.74 -11.72
C GLY A 69 -4.79 25.83 -10.60
N GLU A 70 -4.13 26.46 -9.64
CA GLU A 70 -3.70 25.82 -8.39
C GLU A 70 -4.86 25.78 -7.40
N LEU A 71 -5.13 24.59 -6.86
CA LEU A 71 -6.22 24.39 -5.92
C LEU A 71 -5.85 24.89 -4.53
N GLN A 72 -6.80 25.58 -3.91
CA GLN A 72 -6.63 26.28 -2.64
C GLN A 72 -7.22 25.46 -1.49
N GLU A 73 -6.83 25.79 -0.25
CA GLU A 73 -7.22 25.06 0.95
C GLU A 73 -8.75 24.85 1.08
N TRP A 74 -9.55 25.85 0.70
CA TRP A 74 -11.01 25.81 0.80
C TRP A 74 -11.71 25.09 -0.36
N ASP A 75 -10.97 24.70 -1.41
CA ASP A 75 -11.55 24.06 -2.59
C ASP A 75 -11.98 22.62 -2.30
N ARG A 76 -13.08 22.21 -2.95
CA ARG A 76 -13.65 20.86 -2.87
C ARG A 76 -13.59 20.14 -4.22
N VAL A 77 -12.58 20.46 -5.02
CA VAL A 77 -12.44 19.95 -6.39
C VAL A 77 -11.72 18.60 -6.39
N TYR A 78 -12.43 17.58 -6.85
CA TYR A 78 -11.90 16.25 -7.11
C TYR A 78 -11.58 16.15 -8.60
N ASP A 79 -10.31 16.02 -8.96
CA ASP A 79 -9.89 15.83 -10.35
C ASP A 79 -8.63 14.96 -10.42
N TYR A 80 -8.31 14.46 -11.60
CA TYR A 80 -7.22 13.50 -11.80
C TYR A 80 -5.94 14.19 -12.25
N ALA A 81 -4.80 13.66 -11.82
CA ALA A 81 -3.52 13.98 -12.41
C ALA A 81 -2.56 12.78 -12.35
N TYR A 82 -1.50 12.84 -13.15
CA TYR A 82 -0.43 11.84 -13.17
C TYR A 82 0.48 11.97 -11.95
N TYR A 83 1.23 10.93 -11.62
CA TYR A 83 2.30 11.03 -10.63
C TYR A 83 3.52 11.69 -11.27
N ASN A 84 3.42 13.01 -11.45
CA ASN A 84 4.48 13.89 -11.94
C ASN A 84 5.00 14.85 -10.87
N ASP A 85 4.55 14.68 -9.62
CA ASP A 85 4.90 15.52 -8.47
C ASP A 85 5.94 14.86 -7.54
N LEU A 86 6.47 13.67 -7.91
CA LEU A 86 7.40 12.90 -7.07
C LEU A 86 8.86 13.36 -7.21
N GLY A 87 9.25 13.87 -8.38
CA GLY A 87 10.59 14.36 -8.67
C GLY A 87 10.80 15.81 -8.22
N ASN A 88 12.06 16.23 -8.13
CA ASN A 88 12.45 17.63 -7.97
C ASN A 88 13.62 17.98 -8.91
N PRO A 89 13.40 18.00 -10.24
CA PRO A 89 14.47 18.21 -11.23
C PRO A 89 15.18 19.56 -11.08
N ASP A 90 14.55 20.57 -10.49
CA ASP A 90 15.18 21.87 -10.19
C ASP A 90 16.33 21.75 -9.18
N LYS A 91 16.31 20.72 -8.31
CA LYS A 91 17.46 20.37 -7.43
C LYS A 91 18.57 19.58 -8.14
N GLY A 92 18.36 19.24 -9.41
CA GLY A 92 19.32 18.56 -10.27
C GLY A 92 18.95 17.11 -10.65
N PRO A 93 19.71 16.48 -11.57
CA PRO A 93 19.36 15.20 -12.20
C PRO A 93 19.19 14.01 -11.24
N LYS A 94 19.79 14.07 -10.05
CA LYS A 94 19.64 13.06 -8.99
C LYS A 94 18.19 12.99 -8.47
N TYR A 95 17.46 14.11 -8.49
CA TYR A 95 16.10 14.23 -7.97
C TYR A 95 15.03 14.17 -9.05
N ALA A 96 15.40 14.14 -10.33
CA ALA A 96 14.47 13.88 -11.44
C ALA A 96 13.91 12.44 -11.35
N ARG A 97 12.61 12.29 -11.59
CA ARG A 97 11.89 11.00 -11.63
C ARG A 97 11.00 10.95 -12.88
N PRO A 98 10.77 9.77 -13.46
CA PRO A 98 9.83 9.65 -14.55
C PRO A 98 8.41 9.95 -14.06
N MET A 99 7.61 10.61 -14.91
CA MET A 99 6.17 10.70 -14.72
C MET A 99 5.54 9.31 -14.83
N LEU A 100 4.67 8.96 -13.88
CA LEU A 100 3.92 7.69 -13.91
C LEU A 100 2.45 7.94 -14.25
N GLY A 101 1.94 7.17 -15.20
CA GLY A 101 0.64 7.33 -15.84
C GLY A 101 0.74 8.09 -17.17
N GLY A 102 -0.24 7.84 -18.06
CA GLY A 102 -0.34 8.55 -19.35
C GLY A 102 0.59 8.04 -20.45
N SER A 103 1.34 6.95 -20.20
CA SER A 103 2.17 6.29 -21.20
C SER A 103 2.06 4.77 -21.06
N SER A 104 2.31 4.04 -22.16
CA SER A 104 2.43 2.58 -22.16
C SER A 104 3.72 2.09 -21.48
N LYS A 105 4.75 2.96 -21.44
CA LYS A 105 6.03 2.65 -20.78
C LYS A 105 5.85 2.56 -19.28
N TYR A 106 5.19 3.56 -18.68
CA TYR A 106 4.91 3.68 -17.25
C TYR A 106 3.41 3.92 -17.01
N PRO A 107 2.55 2.90 -17.18
CA PRO A 107 1.15 3.01 -16.83
C PRO A 107 1.01 3.08 -15.30
N TYR A 108 0.02 3.84 -14.81
CA TYR A 108 -0.22 3.96 -13.38
C TYR A 108 -1.63 4.49 -13.09
N PRO A 109 -2.20 4.18 -11.91
CA PRO A 109 -3.38 4.87 -11.40
C PRO A 109 -3.19 6.38 -11.36
N ARG A 110 -4.30 7.13 -11.44
CA ARG A 110 -4.30 8.58 -11.24
C ARG A 110 -4.33 8.93 -9.76
N ARG A 111 -3.80 10.10 -9.44
CA ARG A 111 -3.90 10.72 -8.10
C ARG A 111 -4.79 11.96 -8.13
N GLY A 112 -5.08 12.53 -6.97
CA GLY A 112 -5.78 13.81 -6.85
C GLY A 112 -4.96 14.97 -7.44
N ARG A 113 -5.57 15.73 -8.34
CA ARG A 113 -5.00 16.97 -8.90
C ARG A 113 -4.75 17.98 -7.80
N THR A 114 -3.63 18.69 -7.90
CA THR A 114 -3.24 19.78 -7.00
C THR A 114 -3.06 21.10 -7.76
N GLY A 115 -2.58 21.03 -9.00
CA GLY A 115 -2.56 22.17 -9.92
C GLY A 115 -1.44 23.18 -9.65
N ARG A 116 -0.42 22.81 -8.86
CA ARG A 116 0.76 23.68 -8.67
C ARG A 116 1.48 23.88 -10.00
N PRO A 117 2.24 24.97 -10.16
CA PRO A 117 3.01 25.22 -11.37
C PRO A 117 3.97 24.07 -11.70
N ALA A 118 4.34 23.94 -12.97
CA ALA A 118 5.42 23.05 -13.36
C ALA A 118 6.77 23.52 -12.77
N THR A 119 7.73 22.60 -12.70
CA THR A 119 9.12 22.92 -12.34
C THR A 119 9.78 23.78 -13.42
N GLU A 120 10.81 24.55 -13.06
CA GLU A 120 11.50 25.43 -14.00
C GLU A 120 12.26 24.63 -15.08
N THR A 121 12.78 23.46 -14.70
CA THR A 121 13.64 22.63 -15.56
C THR A 121 12.89 21.56 -16.36
N ASP A 122 11.67 21.18 -15.97
CA ASP A 122 10.84 20.21 -16.68
C ASP A 122 9.35 20.59 -16.61
N SER A 123 8.78 20.95 -17.76
CA SER A 123 7.37 21.35 -17.87
C SER A 123 6.39 20.19 -17.60
N ASN A 124 6.85 18.94 -17.62
CA ASN A 124 6.02 17.77 -17.32
C ASN A 124 5.99 17.44 -15.82
N SER A 125 6.94 17.97 -15.04
CA SER A 125 7.03 17.73 -13.59
C SER A 125 6.33 18.85 -12.82
N GLU A 126 5.44 18.50 -11.89
CA GLU A 126 4.79 19.48 -11.01
C GLU A 126 5.74 19.90 -9.89
N SER A 127 5.78 21.20 -9.58
CA SER A 127 6.60 21.74 -8.50
C SER A 127 6.22 21.15 -7.14
N ARG A 128 7.20 21.10 -6.24
CA ARG A 128 7.04 20.54 -4.89
C ARG A 128 6.93 21.63 -3.85
N LEU A 129 6.21 21.34 -2.78
CA LEU A 129 6.20 22.19 -1.60
C LEU A 129 7.54 22.06 -0.85
N PRO A 130 8.01 23.12 -0.18
CA PRO A 130 9.06 22.99 0.82
C PRO A 130 8.69 21.96 1.88
N LEU A 131 9.68 21.22 2.42
CA LEU A 131 9.44 20.11 3.34
C LEU A 131 8.55 20.51 4.54
N LEU A 132 8.82 21.67 5.14
CA LEU A 132 8.04 22.22 6.27
C LEU A 132 6.58 22.57 5.90
N MET A 133 6.28 22.74 4.61
CA MET A 133 4.94 23.01 4.10
C MET A 133 4.27 21.76 3.52
N SER A 134 4.87 20.57 3.66
CA SER A 134 4.31 19.32 3.11
C SER A 134 2.90 19.01 3.64
N LEU A 135 2.58 19.47 4.86
CA LEU A 135 1.26 19.32 5.47
C LEU A 135 0.17 20.16 4.79
N ASN A 136 0.57 21.14 3.98
CA ASN A 136 -0.31 22.02 3.21
C ASN A 136 -0.58 21.51 1.79
N ILE A 137 -0.11 20.29 1.46
CA ILE A 137 -0.45 19.67 0.18
C ILE A 137 -1.97 19.63 0.01
N TYR A 138 -2.43 20.09 -1.15
CA TYR A 138 -3.85 20.14 -1.43
C TYR A 138 -4.45 18.73 -1.48
N VAL A 139 -5.58 18.59 -0.79
CA VAL A 139 -6.63 17.61 -1.03
C VAL A 139 -7.97 18.33 -0.86
N PRO A 140 -9.07 17.84 -1.46
CA PRO A 140 -10.39 18.41 -1.25
C PRO A 140 -10.66 18.60 0.24
N ARG A 141 -11.16 19.79 0.62
CA ARG A 141 -11.09 20.27 2.01
C ARG A 141 -11.58 19.27 3.06
N ASP A 142 -12.64 18.52 2.74
CA ASP A 142 -13.29 17.58 3.64
C ASP A 142 -12.56 16.23 3.76
N GLU A 143 -11.58 15.94 2.88
CA GLU A 143 -10.70 14.77 2.95
C GLU A 143 -9.54 14.93 3.96
N ARG A 144 -9.23 16.17 4.36
CA ARG A 144 -8.14 16.42 5.32
C ARG A 144 -8.45 15.79 6.68
N PHE A 145 -7.43 15.17 7.27
CA PHE A 145 -7.54 14.57 8.60
C PHE A 145 -8.14 15.53 9.64
N GLY A 146 -8.86 14.96 10.59
CA GLY A 146 -9.12 15.63 11.86
C GLY A 146 -7.82 15.80 12.67
N HIS A 147 -7.83 16.73 13.64
CA HIS A 147 -6.65 17.10 14.43
C HIS A 147 -5.96 15.93 15.14
N LEU A 148 -6.72 14.97 15.71
CA LEU A 148 -6.16 13.82 16.43
C LEU A 148 -5.37 12.88 15.49
N LYS A 149 -5.94 12.48 14.36
CA LYS A 149 -5.27 11.60 13.39
C LYS A 149 -4.03 12.26 12.79
N LEU A 150 -4.08 13.58 12.57
CA LEU A 150 -2.91 14.34 12.11
C LEU A 150 -1.82 14.40 13.18
N SER A 151 -2.17 14.55 14.46
CA SER A 151 -1.23 14.52 15.57
C SER A 151 -0.54 13.15 15.70
N ASP A 152 -1.30 12.04 15.62
CA ASP A 152 -0.75 10.68 15.63
C ASP A 152 0.23 10.48 14.46
N PHE A 153 -0.19 10.86 13.25
CA PHE A 153 0.66 10.78 12.06
C PHE A 153 1.97 11.56 12.23
N LEU A 154 1.90 12.79 12.74
CA LEU A 154 3.08 13.61 13.00
C LEU A 154 3.97 13.00 14.09
N ALA A 155 3.40 12.49 15.17
CA ALA A 155 4.16 11.83 16.23
C ALA A 155 4.95 10.63 15.68
N TYR A 156 4.34 9.79 14.84
CA TYR A 156 5.04 8.67 14.20
C TYR A 156 6.06 9.13 13.15
N ALA A 157 5.72 10.12 12.31
CA ALA A 157 6.65 10.68 11.33
C ALA A 157 7.90 11.28 12.02
N LEU A 158 7.73 11.97 13.15
CA LEU A 158 8.82 12.51 13.97
C LEU A 158 9.69 11.41 14.57
N LYS A 159 9.09 10.31 15.07
CA LYS A 159 9.84 9.13 15.53
C LYS A 159 10.67 8.50 14.41
N SER A 160 10.12 8.42 13.20
CA SER A 160 10.85 7.91 12.02
C SER A 160 11.96 8.87 11.60
N ILE A 161 11.73 10.19 11.60
CA ILE A 161 12.74 11.22 11.27
C ILE A 161 13.92 11.21 12.25
N ALA A 162 13.68 10.98 13.55
CA ALA A 162 14.75 10.90 14.55
C ALA A 162 15.81 9.83 14.24
N GLN A 163 15.42 8.74 13.56
CA GLN A 163 16.35 7.69 13.10
C GLN A 163 17.26 8.17 11.95
N PHE A 164 16.79 9.10 11.10
CA PHE A 164 17.56 9.64 9.98
C PHE A 164 18.63 10.66 10.41
N ILE A 165 18.53 11.22 11.62
CA ILE A 165 19.47 12.22 12.15
C ILE A 165 20.54 11.56 13.06
N ARG A 166 20.36 10.28 13.44
CA ARG A 166 21.32 9.52 14.23
C ARG A 166 22.76 9.50 13.67
N PRO A 167 23.00 9.45 12.34
CA PRO A 167 24.36 9.46 11.81
C PRO A 167 25.19 10.72 12.14
N GLU A 168 24.54 11.83 12.52
CA GLU A 168 25.23 13.05 12.97
C GLU A 168 25.57 13.04 14.48
N LEU A 169 25.01 12.10 15.27
CA LEU A 169 25.17 12.06 16.74
C LEU A 169 26.15 10.98 17.23
N GLU A 170 26.42 9.92 16.48
CA GLU A 170 27.24 8.78 16.94
C GLU A 170 28.68 8.76 16.38
N ALA A 171 29.23 9.93 16.01
CA ALA A 171 30.61 10.05 15.57
C ALA A 171 31.66 10.00 16.72
N LEU A 172 31.27 9.71 17.97
CA LEU A 172 32.14 9.92 19.13
C LEU A 172 32.64 8.67 19.87
N PHE A 173 31.99 7.49 19.78
CA PHE A 173 32.51 6.27 20.42
C PHE A 173 31.98 4.99 19.76
N ASP A 174 32.61 4.51 18.69
CA ASP A 174 32.43 3.10 18.26
C ASP A 174 33.59 2.56 17.41
N LYS A 175 33.78 1.23 17.37
CA LYS A 175 34.77 0.56 16.51
C LYS A 175 34.27 0.36 15.07
N THR A 176 32.97 0.56 14.84
CA THR A 176 32.22 0.51 13.57
C THR A 176 31.21 1.68 13.54
N PRO A 177 31.63 2.93 13.22
CA PRO A 177 30.76 4.09 13.34
C PRO A 177 29.49 3.93 12.47
N ASN A 178 28.31 4.04 13.11
CA ASN A 178 26.98 4.00 12.49
C ASN A 178 26.46 2.61 12.06
N GLU A 179 26.95 1.51 12.62
CA GLU A 179 26.42 0.15 12.36
C GLU A 179 25.97 -0.55 13.66
N PHE A 180 25.21 -1.65 13.55
CA PHE A 180 24.88 -2.52 14.68
C PHE A 180 25.87 -3.69 14.75
N ASP A 181 26.55 -3.87 15.88
CA ASP A 181 27.51 -4.96 16.08
C ASP A 181 26.84 -6.26 16.57
N SER A 182 25.62 -6.17 17.10
CA SER A 182 24.88 -7.31 17.64
C SER A 182 23.37 -7.18 17.48
N PHE A 183 22.66 -8.31 17.58
CA PHE A 183 21.19 -8.30 17.70
C PHE A 183 20.70 -7.63 18.99
N GLU A 184 21.52 -7.59 20.04
CA GLU A 184 21.18 -6.88 21.28
C GLU A 184 21.08 -5.37 21.04
N ASP A 185 21.93 -4.81 20.17
CA ASP A 185 21.90 -3.38 19.86
C ASP A 185 20.62 -2.98 19.11
N VAL A 186 20.05 -3.90 18.32
CA VAL A 186 18.72 -3.71 17.70
C VAL A 186 17.61 -3.74 18.77
N LEU A 187 17.70 -4.62 19.76
CA LEU A 187 16.70 -4.72 20.84
C LEU A 187 16.67 -3.46 21.73
N LYS A 188 17.83 -2.85 21.98
CA LYS A 188 17.96 -1.61 22.78
C LYS A 188 17.12 -0.47 22.24
N LEU A 189 16.78 -0.44 20.94
CA LEU A 189 15.88 0.55 20.33
C LEU A 189 14.48 0.57 20.98
N TYR A 190 14.03 -0.56 21.54
CA TYR A 190 12.72 -0.70 22.18
C TYR A 190 12.77 -0.57 23.71
N GLU A 191 13.97 -0.52 24.29
CA GLU A 191 14.18 -0.49 25.74
C GLU A 191 14.62 0.88 26.25
N GLY A 192 15.52 1.57 25.53
CA GLY A 192 16.19 2.79 26.01
C GLY A 192 15.66 4.13 25.49
N GLY A 193 14.80 4.14 24.47
CA GLY A 193 14.40 5.37 23.76
C GLY A 193 15.56 6.01 22.97
N ILE A 194 15.24 6.90 22.02
CA ILE A 194 16.25 7.64 21.22
C ILE A 194 16.21 9.11 21.66
N PRO A 195 17.32 9.80 21.97
CA PRO A 195 17.29 11.24 22.24
C PRO A 195 17.05 12.06 20.95
N LEU A 196 16.18 13.09 21.00
CA LEU A 196 15.98 14.03 19.89
C LEU A 196 17.03 15.16 19.93
N PRO A 197 17.55 15.63 18.78
CA PRO A 197 18.36 16.85 18.72
C PRO A 197 17.55 18.08 19.17
N GLU A 198 18.15 18.96 19.97
CA GLU A 198 17.49 20.19 20.49
C GLU A 198 16.97 21.11 19.37
N GLY A 199 17.67 21.18 18.22
CA GLY A 199 17.24 21.98 17.07
C GLY A 199 15.92 21.52 16.45
N LEU A 200 15.71 20.20 16.37
CA LEU A 200 14.49 19.63 15.80
C LEU A 200 13.26 19.90 16.68
N LEU A 201 13.43 19.89 18.01
CA LEU A 201 12.36 20.24 18.95
C LEU A 201 11.89 21.70 18.81
N LYS A 202 12.83 22.61 18.55
CA LYS A 202 12.54 24.03 18.33
C LYS A 202 11.74 24.25 17.04
N ASP A 203 12.20 23.65 15.94
CA ASP A 203 11.53 23.77 14.63
C ASP A 203 10.11 23.17 14.62
N ILE A 204 9.89 22.11 15.40
CA ILE A 204 8.57 21.51 15.64
C ILE A 204 7.65 22.48 16.38
N GLY A 205 8.15 23.11 17.44
CA GLY A 205 7.41 24.06 18.26
C GLY A 205 6.90 25.28 17.48
N ASP A 206 7.70 25.74 16.51
CA ASP A 206 7.39 26.94 15.73
C ASP A 206 6.38 26.69 14.57
N ASN A 207 6.28 25.45 14.07
CA ASN A 207 5.51 25.13 12.86
C ASN A 207 4.26 24.26 13.10
N ILE A 208 4.10 23.66 14.29
CA ILE A 208 2.95 22.81 14.62
C ILE A 208 2.03 23.56 15.61
N PRO A 209 0.71 23.59 15.39
CA PRO A 209 -0.23 24.23 16.31
C PRO A 209 -0.11 23.71 17.74
N ALA A 210 -0.24 24.62 18.72
CA ALA A 210 -0.05 24.31 20.13
C ALA A 210 -0.98 23.19 20.65
N GLU A 211 -2.21 23.08 20.15
CA GLU A 211 -3.12 21.99 20.51
C GLU A 211 -2.61 20.63 20.03
N MET A 212 -1.98 20.59 18.85
CA MET A 212 -1.39 19.36 18.32
C MET A 212 -0.08 19.00 19.01
N LEU A 213 0.73 20.00 19.39
CA LEU A 213 1.92 19.78 20.22
C LEU A 213 1.54 19.12 21.54
N LYS A 214 0.48 19.57 22.23
CA LYS A 214 0.02 18.94 23.48
C LYS A 214 -0.37 17.47 23.31
N GLU A 215 -0.94 17.10 22.17
CA GLU A 215 -1.28 15.71 21.86
C GLU A 215 -0.05 14.87 21.46
N ILE A 216 0.94 15.48 20.78
CA ILE A 216 2.23 14.83 20.46
C ILE A 216 3.06 14.60 21.74
N PHE A 217 3.05 15.54 22.69
CA PHE A 217 3.94 15.60 23.86
C PHE A 217 3.30 15.23 25.20
N ARG A 218 2.32 14.31 25.23
CA ARG A 218 1.56 13.95 26.46
C ARG A 218 2.43 13.69 27.71
N THR A 219 2.55 14.71 28.56
CA THR A 219 2.85 14.80 30.02
C THR A 219 4.03 14.09 30.71
N ASP A 220 4.81 13.21 30.09
CA ASP A 220 5.94 12.57 30.82
C ASP A 220 7.35 12.98 30.37
N GLY A 221 7.50 13.75 29.28
CA GLY A 221 8.70 14.54 28.95
C GLY A 221 10.03 13.80 28.74
N ALA A 222 10.14 12.55 29.16
CA ALA A 222 11.38 11.76 29.20
C ALA A 222 11.27 10.42 28.46
N GLN A 223 10.09 10.02 27.96
CA GLN A 223 9.87 8.69 27.36
C GLN A 223 9.32 8.72 25.92
N LEU A 224 9.27 9.89 25.28
CA LEU A 224 8.58 10.12 23.99
C LEU A 224 9.08 9.22 22.83
N LEU A 225 10.30 8.69 22.93
CA LEU A 225 11.00 8.02 21.83
C LEU A 225 11.30 6.54 22.09
N ARG A 226 10.65 5.95 23.11
CA ARG A 226 10.62 4.49 23.23
C ARG A 226 9.70 3.93 22.15
N PHE A 227 10.25 3.16 21.22
CA PHE A 227 9.41 2.40 20.29
C PHE A 227 8.63 1.34 21.07
N PRO A 228 7.34 1.13 20.79
CA PRO A 228 6.63 0.00 21.38
C PRO A 228 7.33 -1.29 20.96
N MET A 229 7.55 -2.20 21.93
CA MET A 229 8.16 -3.49 21.64
C MET A 229 7.29 -4.24 20.61
N PRO A 230 7.84 -4.66 19.46
CA PRO A 230 7.09 -5.42 18.46
C PRO A 230 6.53 -6.70 19.08
N GLN A 231 5.25 -6.97 18.85
CA GLN A 231 4.53 -8.12 19.44
C GLN A 231 5.28 -9.44 19.20
N ARG A 232 5.87 -9.61 18.02
CA ARG A 232 6.63 -10.81 17.65
C ARG A 232 7.90 -11.01 18.49
N ILE A 233 8.58 -9.92 18.89
CA ILE A 233 9.73 -9.96 19.81
C ILE A 233 9.27 -10.30 21.22
N ASN A 234 8.18 -9.67 21.66
CA ASN A 234 7.62 -9.89 22.99
C ASN A 234 7.19 -11.35 23.22
N LEU A 235 6.51 -11.96 22.23
CA LEU A 235 6.06 -13.36 22.30
C LEU A 235 7.21 -14.38 22.38
N LEU A 236 8.40 -14.02 21.89
CA LEU A 236 9.58 -14.89 21.88
C LEU A 236 10.54 -14.60 23.05
N GLY A 237 10.07 -13.84 24.05
CA GLY A 237 10.84 -13.52 25.25
C GLY A 237 12.08 -12.66 24.99
N GLY A 238 12.08 -11.84 23.93
CA GLY A 238 13.19 -10.94 23.61
C GLY A 238 14.38 -11.59 22.87
N LEU A 239 14.31 -12.89 22.53
CA LEU A 239 15.42 -13.59 21.86
C LEU A 239 15.37 -13.45 20.33
N MET A 240 16.15 -12.53 19.75
CA MET A 240 16.28 -12.35 18.29
C MET A 240 16.79 -13.59 17.53
N LYS A 241 17.59 -14.44 18.17
CA LYS A 241 18.03 -15.71 17.56
C LYS A 241 16.84 -16.62 17.25
N ASN A 242 15.87 -16.69 18.17
CA ASN A 242 14.62 -17.43 17.97
C ASN A 242 13.72 -16.79 16.90
N LEU A 243 13.81 -15.47 16.68
CA LEU A 243 13.09 -14.77 15.61
C LEU A 243 13.62 -15.15 14.22
N ALA A 244 14.94 -15.13 13.99
CA ALA A 244 15.49 -15.50 12.68
C ALA A 244 15.24 -16.98 12.33
N GLU A 245 15.22 -17.84 13.35
CA GLU A 245 14.95 -19.27 13.21
C GLU A 245 13.46 -19.62 13.09
N LYS A 246 12.54 -18.93 13.78
CA LYS A 246 11.10 -19.28 13.84
C LYS A 246 10.17 -18.29 13.15
N CYS A 247 10.68 -17.17 12.64
CA CYS A 247 9.86 -16.11 12.08
C CYS A 247 10.44 -15.64 10.76
N TRP A 248 9.57 -15.51 9.76
CA TRP A 248 9.79 -15.18 8.34
C TRP A 248 9.77 -16.39 7.40
N LEU A 249 10.52 -17.46 7.72
CA LEU A 249 10.50 -18.74 6.99
C LEU A 249 10.66 -19.96 7.92
N GLY A 250 10.70 -19.76 9.24
CA GLY A 250 10.95 -20.84 10.21
C GLY A 250 9.71 -21.66 10.55
N GLU A 251 9.85 -22.95 10.80
CA GLU A 251 8.73 -23.77 11.29
C GLU A 251 8.27 -23.34 12.71
N PRO A 252 6.95 -23.26 12.94
CA PRO A 252 5.89 -23.31 11.94
C PRO A 252 5.74 -21.92 11.30
N CYS A 253 5.99 -21.82 9.99
CA CYS A 253 5.89 -20.56 9.28
C CYS A 253 4.43 -20.36 8.88
N GLN A 254 3.58 -20.05 9.86
CA GLN A 254 2.15 -19.82 9.59
C GLN A 254 1.90 -18.48 8.86
N HIS A 255 2.89 -17.57 8.83
CA HIS A 255 2.70 -16.21 8.34
C HIS A 255 3.93 -15.64 7.62
N PRO A 256 3.96 -15.70 6.26
CA PRO A 256 4.76 -14.75 5.49
C PRO A 256 4.36 -13.32 5.88
N SER A 257 5.30 -12.37 5.85
CA SER A 257 5.01 -10.94 6.03
C SER A 257 3.99 -10.41 5.03
N SER A 258 3.93 -11.01 3.84
CA SER A 258 2.92 -10.77 2.81
C SER A 258 2.15 -12.05 2.50
N PRO A 259 1.04 -12.34 3.21
CA PRO A 259 0.28 -13.56 2.94
C PRO A 259 -0.20 -13.63 1.47
N SER A 260 -0.50 -12.49 0.85
CA SER A 260 -0.96 -12.45 -0.55
C SER A 260 0.06 -12.95 -1.60
N ASN A 261 1.31 -13.25 -1.26
CA ASN A 261 2.35 -13.60 -2.25
C ASN A 261 2.60 -15.12 -2.37
N LEU A 262 2.01 -15.96 -1.53
CA LEU A 262 2.18 -17.40 -1.59
C LEU A 262 1.35 -18.01 -2.73
N HIS A 263 1.98 -18.81 -3.57
CA HIS A 263 1.36 -19.51 -4.70
C HIS A 263 1.58 -21.02 -4.60
N ASN A 264 0.67 -21.82 -5.16
CA ASN A 264 0.89 -23.25 -5.38
C ASN A 264 1.80 -23.47 -6.60
N ILE A 265 2.61 -24.52 -6.55
CA ILE A 265 3.46 -24.94 -7.67
C ILE A 265 2.72 -26.04 -8.44
N PHE A 266 2.43 -25.79 -9.71
CA PHE A 266 1.79 -26.76 -10.60
C PHE A 266 2.78 -27.50 -11.52
N GLU A 267 3.98 -26.96 -11.69
CA GLU A 267 5.04 -27.52 -12.52
C GLU A 267 6.40 -27.34 -11.84
N PHE A 268 7.29 -28.31 -12.04
CA PHE A 268 8.63 -28.29 -11.48
C PHE A 268 9.67 -28.57 -12.58
N PRO A 269 10.77 -27.81 -12.65
CA PRO A 269 11.11 -26.66 -11.80
C PRO A 269 10.21 -25.43 -12.09
N PRO A 270 10.10 -24.46 -11.16
CA PRO A 270 9.26 -23.28 -11.37
C PRO A 270 9.66 -22.48 -12.62
N ALA A 271 8.70 -22.17 -13.49
CA ALA A 271 8.94 -21.42 -14.72
C ALA A 271 8.89 -19.89 -14.51
N SER A 272 9.69 -19.17 -15.30
CA SER A 272 9.62 -17.70 -15.42
C SER A 272 8.72 -17.30 -16.59
N LYS A 273 7.96 -16.22 -16.42
CA LYS A 273 7.14 -15.56 -17.44
C LYS A 273 7.89 -14.44 -18.16
N LEU A 274 9.14 -14.16 -17.77
CA LEU A 274 9.96 -13.15 -18.43
C LEU A 274 10.22 -13.53 -19.89
N VAL A 275 10.13 -12.53 -20.79
CA VAL A 275 10.29 -12.74 -22.23
C VAL A 275 11.72 -13.21 -22.54
N PRO A 276 11.94 -14.45 -23.04
CA PRO A 276 13.30 -14.98 -23.23
C PRO A 276 14.16 -14.18 -24.20
N LYS A 277 13.52 -13.53 -25.19
CA LYS A 277 14.23 -12.65 -26.14
C LYS A 277 14.86 -11.41 -25.46
N VAL A 278 14.29 -10.97 -24.33
CA VAL A 278 14.75 -9.79 -23.58
C VAL A 278 15.68 -10.19 -22.45
N TYR A 279 15.33 -11.25 -21.73
CA TYR A 279 16.01 -11.65 -20.49
C TYR A 279 16.81 -12.96 -20.61
N GLY A 280 16.92 -13.57 -21.79
CA GLY A 280 17.62 -14.84 -21.98
C GLY A 280 16.97 -16.02 -21.26
N ASP A 281 17.76 -17.05 -20.95
CA ASP A 281 17.29 -18.21 -20.21
C ASP A 281 17.06 -17.86 -18.74
N GLN A 282 15.82 -18.06 -18.29
CA GLN A 282 15.32 -17.80 -16.95
C GLN A 282 14.77 -19.06 -16.27
N THR A 283 15.03 -20.24 -16.84
CA THR A 283 14.69 -21.54 -16.25
C THR A 283 15.33 -21.64 -14.87
N SER A 284 14.61 -22.07 -13.82
CA SER A 284 15.16 -22.23 -12.47
C SER A 284 16.27 -23.30 -12.41
N THR A 285 17.23 -23.14 -11.49
CA THR A 285 18.33 -24.09 -11.22
C THR A 285 17.96 -25.09 -10.13
N ILE A 286 16.82 -24.91 -9.46
CA ILE A 286 16.37 -25.84 -8.44
C ILE A 286 16.09 -27.18 -9.11
N THR A 287 16.70 -28.24 -8.59
CA THR A 287 16.56 -29.61 -9.08
C THR A 287 15.73 -30.45 -8.09
N GLU A 288 15.25 -31.60 -8.54
CA GLU A 288 14.54 -32.53 -7.66
C GLU A 288 15.45 -33.04 -6.52
N GLN A 289 16.77 -33.12 -6.76
CA GLN A 289 17.74 -33.56 -5.75
C GLN A 289 17.86 -32.55 -4.60
N ASP A 290 17.65 -31.26 -4.86
CA ASP A 290 17.73 -30.21 -3.84
C ASP A 290 16.59 -30.32 -2.80
N ILE A 291 15.46 -30.93 -3.17
CA ILE A 291 14.25 -31.00 -2.34
C ILE A 291 13.76 -32.42 -2.01
N GLY A 292 14.23 -33.44 -2.72
CA GLY A 292 13.68 -34.80 -2.66
C GLY A 292 13.70 -35.46 -1.28
N ASN A 293 14.69 -35.16 -0.45
CA ASN A 293 14.86 -35.82 0.87
C ASN A 293 14.12 -35.11 2.02
N THR A 294 13.40 -34.01 1.77
CA THR A 294 12.89 -33.13 2.82
C THR A 294 11.36 -32.99 2.84
N MET A 295 10.65 -33.77 2.00
CA MET A 295 9.20 -33.74 1.77
C MET A 295 8.46 -34.96 2.38
N ASP A 296 8.82 -35.37 3.59
CA ASP A 296 8.17 -36.46 4.34
C ASP A 296 8.07 -37.79 3.56
N GLY A 297 9.07 -38.08 2.71
CA GLY A 297 9.14 -39.29 1.90
C GLY A 297 8.36 -39.25 0.59
N LEU A 298 7.72 -38.13 0.25
CA LEU A 298 7.09 -37.93 -1.06
C LEU A 298 8.12 -37.58 -2.14
N THR A 299 7.87 -38.05 -3.37
CA THR A 299 8.53 -37.54 -4.57
C THR A 299 7.98 -36.17 -4.96
N VAL A 300 8.72 -35.43 -5.81
CA VAL A 300 8.24 -34.13 -6.35
C VAL A 300 6.90 -34.30 -7.08
N GLU A 301 6.77 -35.34 -7.91
CA GLU A 301 5.54 -35.62 -8.66
C GLU A 301 4.34 -35.88 -7.73
N GLU A 302 4.53 -36.65 -6.66
CA GLU A 302 3.48 -36.90 -5.66
C GLU A 302 3.12 -35.63 -4.89
N ALA A 303 4.10 -34.82 -4.51
CA ALA A 303 3.88 -33.56 -3.80
C ALA A 303 3.12 -32.54 -4.66
N LEU A 304 3.42 -32.45 -5.97
CA LEU A 304 2.66 -31.64 -6.93
C LEU A 304 1.22 -32.13 -7.07
N LYS A 305 1.02 -33.45 -7.28
CA LYS A 305 -0.32 -34.06 -7.40
C LYS A 305 -1.17 -33.85 -6.15
N GLN A 306 -0.55 -33.82 -4.98
CA GLN A 306 -1.21 -33.58 -3.70
C GLN A 306 -1.35 -32.08 -3.35
N ASN A 307 -0.90 -31.15 -4.20
CA ASN A 307 -0.88 -29.71 -3.94
C ASN A 307 -0.14 -29.34 -2.63
N LYS A 308 1.01 -29.99 -2.39
CA LYS A 308 1.83 -29.78 -1.20
C LYS A 308 3.05 -28.89 -1.42
N LEU A 309 3.29 -28.43 -2.64
CA LEU A 309 4.42 -27.54 -2.97
C LEU A 309 3.92 -26.13 -3.24
N PHE A 310 4.47 -25.17 -2.51
CA PHE A 310 4.15 -23.76 -2.63
C PHE A 310 5.42 -22.95 -2.89
N ILE A 311 5.25 -21.73 -3.39
CA ILE A 311 6.35 -20.83 -3.73
C ILE A 311 6.06 -19.40 -3.29
N LEU A 312 7.09 -18.76 -2.74
CA LEU A 312 7.23 -17.30 -2.69
C LEU A 312 8.15 -16.90 -3.85
N ASP A 313 7.57 -16.35 -4.91
CA ASP A 313 8.29 -16.00 -6.14
C ASP A 313 8.38 -14.48 -6.32
N HIS A 314 9.57 -13.94 -6.07
CA HIS A 314 9.90 -12.53 -6.33
C HIS A 314 10.72 -12.37 -7.61
N HIS A 315 11.03 -13.45 -8.31
CA HIS A 315 12.01 -13.45 -9.39
C HIS A 315 11.59 -12.53 -10.53
N ASP A 316 10.41 -12.76 -11.08
CA ASP A 316 9.95 -12.07 -12.30
C ASP A 316 9.66 -10.58 -12.05
N ALA A 317 9.21 -10.23 -10.85
CA ALA A 317 8.98 -8.85 -10.47
C ALA A 317 10.29 -8.04 -10.31
N LEU A 318 11.36 -8.69 -9.83
CA LEU A 318 12.60 -8.00 -9.48
C LEU A 318 13.67 -8.07 -10.58
N MET A 319 13.76 -9.17 -11.32
CA MET A 319 14.79 -9.38 -12.36
C MET A 319 14.91 -8.22 -13.36
N PRO A 320 13.80 -7.62 -13.87
CA PRO A 320 13.88 -6.46 -14.78
C PRO A 320 14.58 -5.23 -14.21
N TYR A 321 14.62 -5.08 -12.89
CA TYR A 321 15.21 -3.93 -12.19
C TYR A 321 16.51 -4.24 -11.48
N LEU A 322 16.86 -5.53 -11.35
CA LEU A 322 17.90 -5.97 -10.44
C LEU A 322 19.28 -5.38 -10.76
N ARG A 323 19.63 -5.28 -12.05
CA ARG A 323 20.89 -4.62 -12.48
C ARG A 323 20.96 -3.16 -12.06
N ARG A 324 19.84 -2.44 -12.18
CA ARG A 324 19.76 -1.02 -11.84
C ARG A 324 19.84 -0.83 -10.33
N ILE A 325 19.07 -1.62 -9.59
CA ILE A 325 19.10 -1.58 -8.12
C ILE A 325 20.51 -1.90 -7.61
N ASN A 326 21.15 -2.93 -8.14
CA ASN A 326 22.50 -3.34 -7.72
C ASN A 326 23.60 -2.36 -8.15
N SER A 327 23.34 -1.38 -9.02
CA SER A 327 24.27 -0.28 -9.29
C SER A 327 24.21 0.84 -8.25
N THR A 328 23.23 0.81 -7.35
CA THR A 328 23.18 1.69 -6.17
C THR A 328 24.08 1.13 -5.04
N SER A 329 24.01 1.73 -3.84
CA SER A 329 24.62 1.15 -2.63
C SER A 329 24.01 -0.22 -2.26
N ASN A 330 22.77 -0.48 -2.67
CA ASN A 330 22.08 -1.72 -2.35
C ASN A 330 22.60 -2.89 -3.19
N LYS A 331 22.57 -4.09 -2.62
CA LYS A 331 22.87 -5.36 -3.30
C LYS A 331 21.80 -6.36 -2.90
N ILE A 332 21.01 -6.79 -3.87
CA ILE A 332 19.94 -7.76 -3.68
C ILE A 332 19.99 -8.83 -4.77
N TYR A 333 19.21 -9.88 -4.54
CA TYR A 333 18.93 -10.95 -5.50
C TYR A 333 17.45 -10.92 -5.86
N ALA A 334 17.08 -11.57 -6.97
CA ALA A 334 15.71 -11.98 -7.20
C ALA A 334 15.56 -13.38 -6.59
N SER A 335 14.68 -13.53 -5.60
CA SER A 335 14.54 -14.79 -4.86
C SER A 335 13.34 -15.62 -5.31
N ARG A 336 13.52 -16.95 -5.27
CA ARG A 336 12.43 -17.93 -5.20
C ARG A 336 12.61 -18.79 -3.97
N THR A 337 11.54 -19.04 -3.24
CA THR A 337 11.55 -19.94 -2.07
C THR A 337 10.47 -20.99 -2.25
N ILE A 338 10.85 -22.27 -2.29
CA ILE A 338 9.88 -23.37 -2.32
C ILE A 338 9.59 -23.82 -0.89
N LEU A 339 8.31 -24.02 -0.60
CA LEU A 339 7.80 -24.48 0.67
C LEU A 339 7.01 -25.77 0.48
N PHE A 340 7.06 -26.64 1.48
CA PHE A 340 6.30 -27.87 1.55
C PHE A 340 5.23 -27.79 2.64
N LEU A 341 4.01 -28.20 2.32
CA LEU A 341 2.92 -28.37 3.27
C LEU A 341 3.03 -29.75 3.91
N LYS A 342 3.44 -29.76 5.18
CA LYS A 342 3.56 -30.97 5.98
C LYS A 342 2.19 -31.55 6.34
N SER A 343 2.22 -32.81 6.78
CA SER A 343 1.03 -33.50 7.28
C SER A 343 0.40 -32.85 8.54
N ASP A 344 1.18 -32.08 9.30
CA ASP A 344 0.71 -31.30 10.45
C ASP A 344 0.04 -29.97 10.08
N GLY A 345 -0.10 -29.66 8.79
CA GLY A 345 -0.72 -28.45 8.26
C GLY A 345 0.20 -27.24 8.17
N THR A 346 1.48 -27.36 8.56
CA THR A 346 2.42 -26.23 8.58
C THR A 346 3.34 -26.21 7.35
N LEU A 347 3.77 -25.01 6.94
CA LEU A 347 4.69 -24.82 5.82
C LEU A 347 6.15 -24.86 6.27
N LYS A 348 6.96 -25.63 5.52
CA LYS A 348 8.40 -25.79 5.70
C LYS A 348 9.16 -25.29 4.48
N PRO A 349 10.11 -24.34 4.60
CA PRO A 349 10.96 -23.98 3.47
C PRO A 349 11.88 -25.15 3.10
N LEU A 350 11.92 -25.51 1.82
CA LEU A 350 12.79 -26.57 1.32
C LEU A 350 14.07 -26.03 0.71
N VAL A 351 13.99 -24.89 0.02
CA VAL A 351 15.08 -24.37 -0.80
C VAL A 351 14.85 -22.90 -1.14
N ILE A 352 15.94 -22.14 -1.24
CA ILE A 352 15.98 -20.77 -1.72
C ILE A 352 16.90 -20.68 -2.94
N GLU A 353 16.39 -20.17 -4.04
CA GLU A 353 17.18 -19.77 -5.20
C GLU A 353 17.39 -18.26 -5.18
N LEU A 354 18.65 -17.83 -5.27
CA LEU A 354 19.02 -16.42 -5.39
C LEU A 354 19.61 -16.16 -6.77
N SER A 355 18.89 -15.39 -7.57
CA SER A 355 19.23 -15.08 -8.96
C SER A 355 19.76 -13.66 -9.13
N LEU A 356 20.71 -13.51 -10.06
CA LEU A 356 21.19 -12.23 -10.59
C LEU A 356 21.07 -12.23 -12.11
N PRO A 357 20.93 -11.08 -12.76
CA PRO A 357 21.08 -11.00 -14.21
C PRO A 357 22.52 -11.35 -14.60
N HIS A 358 22.72 -11.95 -15.77
CA HIS A 358 24.04 -12.30 -16.25
C HIS A 358 24.95 -11.06 -16.38
N PRO A 359 26.24 -11.11 -15.97
CA PRO A 359 27.12 -9.93 -15.96
C PRO A 359 27.19 -9.21 -17.32
N ASP A 360 27.24 -9.97 -18.42
CA ASP A 360 27.36 -9.45 -19.79
C ASP A 360 26.06 -8.82 -20.35
N GLY A 361 24.96 -8.85 -19.61
CA GLY A 361 23.70 -8.21 -19.99
C GLY A 361 22.48 -9.10 -19.80
N ASP A 362 21.30 -8.48 -19.65
CA ASP A 362 20.07 -9.18 -19.26
C ASP A 362 19.65 -10.24 -20.29
N ARG A 363 19.94 -10.03 -21.58
CA ARG A 363 19.64 -10.99 -22.66
C ARG A 363 20.37 -12.34 -22.55
N PHE A 364 21.40 -12.43 -21.71
CA PHE A 364 22.19 -13.65 -21.54
C PHE A 364 21.65 -14.55 -20.42
N GLY A 365 20.49 -14.23 -19.85
CA GLY A 365 19.87 -15.07 -18.84
C GLY A 365 20.18 -14.61 -17.43
N ARG A 366 19.93 -15.52 -16.51
CA ARG A 366 20.24 -15.39 -15.09
C ARG A 366 21.44 -16.24 -14.70
N ILE A 367 22.17 -15.81 -13.69
CA ILE A 367 23.07 -16.65 -12.90
C ILE A 367 22.41 -16.86 -11.54
N SER A 368 22.53 -18.05 -10.95
CA SER A 368 21.88 -18.33 -9.67
C SER A 368 22.68 -19.28 -8.81
N LYS A 369 22.36 -19.23 -7.52
CA LYS A 369 22.79 -20.20 -6.53
C LYS A 369 21.58 -20.69 -5.76
N VAL A 370 21.58 -21.98 -5.47
CA VAL A 370 20.56 -22.67 -4.71
C VAL A 370 21.11 -22.93 -3.31
N TYR A 371 20.29 -22.67 -2.29
CA TYR A 371 20.62 -22.84 -0.88
C TYR A 371 19.56 -23.69 -0.22
N THR A 372 19.98 -24.69 0.54
CA THR A 372 19.10 -25.61 1.27
C THR A 372 19.22 -25.38 2.79
N PRO A 373 18.21 -25.75 3.59
CA PRO A 373 18.25 -25.66 5.04
C PRO A 373 19.48 -26.33 5.65
N ALA A 374 20.13 -25.62 6.56
CA ALA A 374 21.19 -26.12 7.43
C ALA A 374 21.05 -25.47 8.81
N GLU A 375 21.34 -26.21 9.87
CA GLU A 375 21.19 -25.73 11.26
C GLU A 375 22.52 -25.34 11.90
N GLU A 376 23.62 -25.95 11.47
CA GLU A 376 24.92 -25.81 12.11
C GLU A 376 26.00 -25.27 11.15
N GLY A 377 27.08 -24.75 11.76
CA GLY A 377 28.27 -24.31 11.04
C GLY A 377 28.05 -23.10 10.12
N VAL A 378 28.96 -22.98 9.15
CA VAL A 378 28.91 -21.91 8.14
C VAL A 378 27.67 -22.03 7.25
N GLU A 379 27.21 -23.25 6.97
CA GLU A 379 26.05 -23.46 6.10
C GLU A 379 24.75 -23.02 6.76
N GLY A 380 24.60 -23.21 8.07
CA GLY A 380 23.49 -22.62 8.82
C GLY A 380 23.49 -21.09 8.73
N SER A 381 24.66 -20.46 8.76
CA SER A 381 24.78 -19.00 8.61
C SER A 381 24.44 -18.54 7.19
N ILE A 382 24.88 -19.28 6.16
CA ILE A 382 24.53 -19.02 4.75
C ILE A 382 23.03 -19.17 4.52
N TRP A 383 22.41 -20.19 5.10
CA TRP A 383 20.95 -20.37 5.03
C TRP A 383 20.19 -19.20 5.66
N GLN A 384 20.65 -18.71 6.82
CA GLN A 384 20.07 -17.52 7.45
C GLN A 384 20.21 -16.27 6.57
N LEU A 385 21.36 -16.09 5.91
CA LEU A 385 21.55 -14.99 4.95
C LEU A 385 20.65 -15.14 3.72
N ALA A 386 20.46 -16.35 3.18
CA ALA A 386 19.54 -16.59 2.07
C ALA A 386 18.10 -16.21 2.45
N LYS A 387 17.65 -16.60 3.65
CA LYS A 387 16.35 -16.15 4.19
C LYS A 387 16.27 -14.63 4.36
N ALA A 388 17.35 -13.97 4.79
CA ALA A 388 17.39 -12.52 4.90
C ALA A 388 17.19 -11.83 3.54
N TYR A 389 17.79 -12.34 2.45
CA TYR A 389 17.54 -11.81 1.11
C TYR A 389 16.09 -12.00 0.65
N VAL A 390 15.47 -13.14 0.97
CA VAL A 390 14.03 -13.36 0.72
C VAL A 390 13.20 -12.34 1.50
N ALA A 391 13.51 -12.12 2.78
CA ALA A 391 12.83 -11.14 3.62
C ALA A 391 12.96 -9.71 3.09
N VAL A 392 14.14 -9.33 2.57
CA VAL A 392 14.36 -8.03 1.90
C VAL A 392 13.48 -7.90 0.65
N ASN A 393 13.43 -8.95 -0.18
CA ASN A 393 12.57 -8.98 -1.37
C ASN A 393 11.08 -8.84 -0.98
N ASP A 394 10.59 -9.67 -0.06
CA ASP A 394 9.19 -9.66 0.36
C ASP A 394 8.81 -8.34 1.02
N SER A 395 9.65 -7.79 1.90
CA SER A 395 9.39 -6.50 2.55
C SER A 395 9.28 -5.35 1.55
N GLY A 396 10.18 -5.28 0.57
CA GLY A 396 10.10 -4.22 -0.45
C GLY A 396 8.94 -4.43 -1.43
N TYR A 397 8.64 -5.68 -1.80
CA TYR A 397 7.45 -5.99 -2.61
C TYR A 397 6.16 -5.68 -1.86
N HIS A 398 6.08 -6.05 -0.58
CA HIS A 398 4.97 -5.73 0.32
C HIS A 398 4.68 -4.24 0.33
N GLN A 399 5.68 -3.44 0.72
CA GLN A 399 5.48 -1.99 0.92
C GLN A 399 5.08 -1.30 -0.39
N LEU A 400 5.72 -1.68 -1.49
CA LEU A 400 5.55 -0.99 -2.77
C LEU A 400 4.37 -1.49 -3.59
N ILE A 401 4.10 -2.79 -3.57
CA ILE A 401 3.12 -3.45 -4.44
C ILE A 401 1.87 -3.81 -3.64
N SER A 402 1.97 -4.77 -2.70
CA SER A 402 0.81 -5.28 -1.97
C SER A 402 0.11 -4.20 -1.14
N HIS A 403 0.89 -3.28 -0.56
CA HIS A 403 0.40 -2.18 0.26
C HIS A 403 0.17 -0.92 -0.59
N TRP A 404 1.22 -0.27 -1.08
CA TRP A 404 1.06 1.01 -1.79
C TRP A 404 0.26 0.88 -3.10
N LEU A 405 0.68 0.02 -4.04
CA LEU A 405 0.00 -0.05 -5.34
C LEU A 405 -1.42 -0.60 -5.20
N ASN A 406 -1.57 -1.78 -4.60
CA ASN A 406 -2.81 -2.54 -4.59
C ASN A 406 -3.85 -2.06 -3.57
N THR A 407 -3.50 -1.10 -2.70
CA THR A 407 -4.49 -0.43 -1.83
C THR A 407 -4.48 1.08 -2.05
N HIS A 408 -3.41 1.79 -1.69
CA HIS A 408 -3.37 3.25 -1.73
C HIS A 408 -3.59 3.82 -3.15
N ALA A 409 -2.78 3.40 -4.13
CA ALA A 409 -2.78 4.00 -5.46
C ALA A 409 -4.01 3.63 -6.29
N VAL A 410 -4.45 2.36 -6.26
CA VAL A 410 -5.63 1.91 -7.04
C VAL A 410 -6.97 2.37 -6.45
N CYS A 411 -7.04 2.62 -5.13
CA CYS A 411 -8.27 3.12 -4.51
C CYS A 411 -8.49 4.63 -4.75
N GLU A 412 -7.44 5.44 -4.87
CA GLU A 412 -7.57 6.90 -5.03
C GLU A 412 -8.43 7.32 -6.25
N PRO A 413 -8.28 6.72 -7.45
CA PRO A 413 -9.21 6.97 -8.57
C PRO A 413 -10.67 6.71 -8.24
N VAL A 414 -10.98 5.70 -7.41
CA VAL A 414 -12.33 5.37 -6.96
C VAL A 414 -12.90 6.46 -6.07
N VAL A 415 -12.09 7.01 -5.17
CA VAL A 415 -12.49 8.17 -4.33
C VAL A 415 -12.81 9.39 -5.21
N ILE A 416 -11.93 9.68 -6.17
CA ILE A 416 -12.07 10.82 -7.08
C ILE A 416 -13.32 10.67 -7.95
N ALA A 417 -13.51 9.53 -8.61
CA ALA A 417 -14.67 9.29 -9.46
C ALA A 417 -15.98 9.39 -8.68
N THR A 418 -16.02 8.80 -7.47
CA THR A 418 -17.23 8.79 -6.65
C THR A 418 -17.69 10.20 -6.32
N ASN A 419 -16.78 11.06 -5.86
CA ASN A 419 -17.11 12.45 -5.54
C ASN A 419 -17.38 13.32 -6.79
N ARG A 420 -16.86 12.93 -7.96
CA ARG A 420 -17.09 13.65 -9.23
C ARG A 420 -18.42 13.32 -9.91
N GLN A 421 -18.93 12.11 -9.70
CA GLN A 421 -20.01 11.57 -10.54
C GLN A 421 -21.24 11.13 -9.75
N LEU A 422 -21.10 10.78 -8.46
CA LEU A 422 -22.22 10.35 -7.64
C LEU A 422 -22.58 11.44 -6.63
N SER A 423 -23.83 11.91 -6.66
CA SER A 423 -24.30 12.89 -5.69
C SER A 423 -24.24 12.33 -4.26
N VAL A 424 -24.09 13.19 -3.25
CA VAL A 424 -24.10 12.78 -1.83
C VAL A 424 -25.39 12.07 -1.39
N VAL A 425 -26.48 12.25 -2.15
CA VAL A 425 -27.76 11.55 -1.94
C VAL A 425 -27.89 10.25 -2.74
N HIS A 426 -26.93 9.93 -3.60
CA HIS A 426 -26.92 8.71 -4.39
C HIS A 426 -26.68 7.47 -3.49
N PRO A 427 -27.40 6.36 -3.66
CA PRO A 427 -27.23 5.17 -2.80
C PRO A 427 -25.80 4.63 -2.84
N ILE A 428 -25.21 4.49 -4.03
CA ILE A 428 -23.83 4.00 -4.16
C ILE A 428 -22.79 4.97 -3.57
N TYR A 429 -23.03 6.30 -3.58
CA TYR A 429 -22.17 7.24 -2.86
C TYR A 429 -22.19 6.92 -1.36
N LYS A 430 -23.39 6.78 -0.78
CA LYS A 430 -23.55 6.49 0.65
C LYS A 430 -22.96 5.13 1.05
N LEU A 431 -23.05 4.14 0.17
CA LEU A 431 -22.44 2.83 0.38
C LEU A 431 -20.90 2.92 0.42
N LEU A 432 -20.29 3.62 -0.53
CA LEU A 432 -18.85 3.61 -0.73
C LEU A 432 -18.09 4.65 0.11
N HIS A 433 -18.67 5.84 0.31
CA HIS A 433 -17.99 6.98 0.95
C HIS A 433 -17.32 6.66 2.30
N PRO A 434 -17.93 5.87 3.22
CA PRO A 434 -17.27 5.51 4.48
C PRO A 434 -15.93 4.78 4.30
N HIS A 435 -15.76 4.04 3.21
CA HIS A 435 -14.56 3.25 2.91
C HIS A 435 -13.41 4.09 2.33
N PHE A 436 -13.66 5.34 1.96
CA PHE A 436 -12.65 6.23 1.38
C PHE A 436 -11.95 7.12 2.41
N ARG A 437 -12.52 7.17 3.62
CA ARG A 437 -12.08 8.07 4.69
C ARG A 437 -10.56 8.09 4.80
N ASP A 438 -10.01 9.30 4.73
CA ASP A 438 -8.60 9.61 4.92
C ASP A 438 -7.64 9.15 3.79
N THR A 439 -8.13 8.45 2.74
CA THR A 439 -7.29 7.88 1.66
C THR A 439 -6.57 8.95 0.85
N MET A 440 -7.27 9.98 0.36
CA MET A 440 -6.64 11.04 -0.43
C MET A 440 -5.60 11.82 0.37
N ASN A 441 -5.88 12.09 1.65
CA ASN A 441 -4.97 12.86 2.50
C ASN A 441 -3.70 12.09 2.86
N ILE A 442 -3.79 10.79 3.21
CA ILE A 442 -2.58 9.98 3.44
C ILE A 442 -1.77 9.82 2.15
N ASN A 443 -2.42 9.64 1.00
CA ASN A 443 -1.74 9.54 -0.28
C ASN A 443 -1.02 10.84 -0.66
N ALA A 444 -1.65 11.99 -0.43
CA ALA A 444 -1.02 13.29 -0.68
C ALA A 444 0.21 13.52 0.19
N PHE A 445 0.17 13.14 1.48
CA PHE A 445 1.35 13.16 2.34
C PHE A 445 2.41 12.16 1.86
N ALA A 446 2.03 10.94 1.49
CA ALA A 446 2.96 9.97 0.95
C ALA A 446 3.73 10.51 -0.26
N ARG A 447 3.06 11.21 -1.19
CA ARG A 447 3.71 11.90 -2.33
C ARG A 447 4.67 13.02 -1.90
N GLN A 448 4.48 13.63 -0.74
CA GLN A 448 5.36 14.69 -0.22
C GLN A 448 6.54 14.19 0.61
N ILE A 449 6.39 13.09 1.35
CA ILE A 449 7.43 12.68 2.33
C ILE A 449 7.93 11.23 2.17
N LEU A 450 7.12 10.34 1.60
CA LEU A 450 7.37 8.90 1.61
C LEU A 450 7.93 8.42 0.27
N ILE A 451 7.16 8.57 -0.80
CA ILE A 451 7.45 7.98 -2.12
C ILE A 451 8.10 8.95 -3.11
N ASN A 452 8.45 10.16 -2.66
CA ASN A 452 9.15 11.15 -3.48
C ASN A 452 10.63 10.85 -3.65
N ALA A 453 11.27 11.55 -4.59
CA ALA A 453 12.71 11.56 -4.74
C ALA A 453 13.40 11.94 -3.42
N GLY A 454 14.22 11.02 -2.88
CA GLY A 454 14.90 11.18 -1.59
C GLY A 454 13.98 11.09 -0.36
N GLY A 455 12.73 10.67 -0.53
CA GLY A 455 11.79 10.41 0.57
C GLY A 455 12.10 9.11 1.31
N VAL A 456 11.34 8.85 2.37
CA VAL A 456 11.57 7.73 3.30
C VAL A 456 11.63 6.37 2.61
N LEU A 457 10.80 6.11 1.60
CA LEU A 457 10.79 4.81 0.91
C LEU A 457 12.07 4.61 0.10
N GLU A 458 12.52 5.63 -0.63
CA GLU A 458 13.74 5.53 -1.45
C GLU A 458 15.03 5.39 -0.61
N THR A 459 15.01 5.86 0.64
CA THR A 459 16.17 5.80 1.53
C THR A 459 16.22 4.54 2.38
N THR A 460 15.09 3.85 2.58
CA THR A 460 15.00 2.71 3.51
C THR A 460 14.68 1.37 2.83
N VAL A 461 14.15 1.39 1.61
CA VAL A 461 13.73 0.17 0.90
C VAL A 461 14.66 -0.09 -0.29
N PHE A 462 14.96 -1.37 -0.54
CA PHE A 462 15.99 -1.77 -1.52
C PHE A 462 15.86 -1.18 -2.94
N PRO A 463 14.65 -0.92 -3.52
CA PRO A 463 14.56 -0.40 -4.88
C PRO A 463 15.14 1.02 -5.04
N ALA A 464 15.31 1.73 -3.91
CA ALA A 464 15.80 3.10 -3.86
C ALA A 464 15.08 4.01 -4.87
N ARG A 465 15.83 4.79 -5.66
CA ARG A 465 15.29 5.71 -6.68
C ARG A 465 14.47 5.07 -7.80
N TYR A 466 14.44 3.73 -7.88
CA TYR A 466 13.72 2.97 -8.90
C TYR A 466 12.39 2.40 -8.37
N ALA A 467 12.05 2.63 -7.10
CA ALA A 467 10.86 2.08 -6.47
C ALA A 467 9.57 2.37 -7.24
N MET A 468 9.25 3.64 -7.46
CA MET A 468 7.96 4.01 -8.02
C MET A 468 7.81 3.56 -9.48
N GLU A 469 8.86 3.61 -10.29
CA GLU A 469 8.80 3.06 -11.65
C GLU A 469 8.70 1.53 -11.69
N MET A 470 9.32 0.81 -10.74
CA MET A 470 9.16 -0.64 -10.60
C MET A 470 7.69 -0.99 -10.31
N SER A 471 7.02 -0.24 -9.43
CA SER A 471 5.59 -0.42 -9.17
C SER A 471 4.73 -0.21 -10.42
N SER A 472 5.13 0.73 -11.30
CA SER A 472 4.45 0.97 -12.57
C SER A 472 4.63 -0.15 -13.58
N VAL A 473 5.78 -0.84 -13.55
CA VAL A 473 5.97 -2.05 -14.37
C VAL A 473 5.09 -3.19 -13.88
N VAL A 474 5.00 -3.41 -12.56
CA VAL A 474 4.10 -4.42 -11.98
C VAL A 474 2.62 -4.10 -12.25
N TYR A 475 2.24 -2.81 -12.24
CA TYR A 475 0.88 -2.39 -12.54
C TYR A 475 0.38 -2.78 -13.95
N LYS A 476 1.28 -3.10 -14.90
CA LYS A 476 0.89 -3.56 -16.25
C LYS A 476 0.03 -4.82 -16.22
N ASP A 477 0.27 -5.68 -15.23
CA ASP A 477 -0.42 -6.96 -15.07
C ASP A 477 -1.50 -6.90 -13.99
N TRP A 478 -1.82 -5.70 -13.46
CA TRP A 478 -2.87 -5.54 -12.47
C TRP A 478 -4.25 -5.64 -13.13
N VAL A 479 -5.12 -6.47 -12.55
CA VAL A 479 -6.48 -6.70 -13.04
C VAL A 479 -7.47 -6.52 -11.90
N PHE A 480 -8.43 -5.60 -12.07
CA PHE A 480 -9.40 -5.22 -11.05
C PHE A 480 -10.22 -6.40 -10.52
N THR A 481 -10.75 -7.25 -11.42
CA THR A 481 -11.59 -8.39 -11.03
C THR A 481 -10.83 -9.47 -10.28
N GLU A 482 -9.52 -9.56 -10.48
CA GLU A 482 -8.65 -10.51 -9.76
C GLU A 482 -8.29 -10.02 -8.36
N GLN A 483 -8.68 -8.80 -7.98
CA GLN A 483 -8.55 -8.31 -6.59
C GLN A 483 -9.69 -8.84 -5.70
N ALA A 484 -10.71 -9.48 -6.28
CA ALA A 484 -11.75 -10.14 -5.50
C ALA A 484 -11.13 -11.29 -4.69
N PHE A 485 -11.38 -11.30 -3.38
CA PHE A 485 -10.66 -12.18 -2.45
C PHE A 485 -10.71 -13.67 -2.83
N PRO A 486 -11.87 -14.26 -3.20
CA PRO A 486 -11.93 -15.66 -3.64
C PRO A 486 -11.18 -15.91 -4.96
N GLU A 487 -11.25 -14.96 -5.90
CA GLU A 487 -10.61 -15.11 -7.22
C GLU A 487 -9.09 -14.99 -7.09
N ASP A 488 -8.56 -14.14 -6.20
CA ASP A 488 -7.13 -14.09 -5.87
C ASP A 488 -6.64 -15.43 -5.28
N LEU A 489 -7.35 -15.98 -4.28
CA LEU A 489 -6.99 -17.26 -3.67
C LEU A 489 -6.94 -18.40 -4.69
N ILE A 490 -7.91 -18.45 -5.61
CA ILE A 490 -7.96 -19.44 -6.69
C ILE A 490 -6.83 -19.20 -7.69
N LYS A 491 -6.60 -17.95 -8.11
CA LYS A 491 -5.54 -17.58 -9.06
C LYS A 491 -4.16 -17.97 -8.53
N ARG A 492 -3.91 -17.76 -7.24
CA ARG A 492 -2.66 -18.18 -6.58
C ARG A 492 -2.58 -19.68 -6.37
N GLY A 493 -3.67 -20.41 -6.58
CA GLY A 493 -3.74 -21.85 -6.40
C GLY A 493 -3.75 -22.28 -4.94
N VAL A 494 -4.05 -21.38 -3.99
CA VAL A 494 -4.14 -21.71 -2.56
C VAL A 494 -5.56 -22.10 -2.14
N ALA A 495 -6.52 -21.98 -3.05
CA ALA A 495 -7.89 -22.45 -2.89
C ALA A 495 -8.47 -22.97 -4.21
N VAL A 496 -9.52 -23.78 -4.13
CA VAL A 496 -10.26 -24.29 -5.29
C VAL A 496 -11.76 -24.13 -5.07
N LYS A 497 -12.51 -24.00 -6.19
CA LYS A 497 -13.98 -24.00 -6.14
C LYS A 497 -14.48 -25.37 -5.68
N ASP A 498 -15.35 -25.38 -4.69
CA ASP A 498 -15.96 -26.59 -4.13
C ASP A 498 -17.36 -26.28 -3.62
N ALA A 499 -18.38 -26.77 -4.33
CA ALA A 499 -19.78 -26.50 -4.02
C ALA A 499 -20.24 -27.07 -2.66
N ASN A 500 -19.51 -28.02 -2.08
CA ASN A 500 -19.83 -28.61 -0.79
C ASN A 500 -19.15 -27.89 0.38
N SER A 501 -18.19 -27.00 0.09
CA SER A 501 -17.49 -26.22 1.12
C SER A 501 -18.25 -24.93 1.42
N PRO A 502 -18.14 -24.38 2.65
CA PRO A 502 -18.66 -23.06 2.97
C PRO A 502 -18.21 -22.04 1.92
N HIS A 503 -19.12 -21.16 1.54
CA HIS A 503 -18.88 -20.13 0.53
C HIS A 503 -18.46 -20.63 -0.87
N GLY A 504 -18.59 -21.94 -1.15
CA GLY A 504 -18.22 -22.53 -2.42
C GLY A 504 -16.70 -22.64 -2.65
N LEU A 505 -15.89 -22.52 -1.59
CA LEU A 505 -14.44 -22.42 -1.68
C LEU A 505 -13.76 -23.35 -0.66
N ARG A 506 -12.78 -24.13 -1.11
CA ARG A 506 -11.95 -24.99 -0.25
C ARG A 506 -10.50 -24.56 -0.32
N LEU A 507 -9.91 -24.27 0.84
CA LEU A 507 -8.48 -23.96 0.95
C LEU A 507 -7.63 -25.22 0.74
N LEU A 508 -6.45 -25.07 0.15
CA LEU A 508 -5.45 -26.14 0.05
C LEU A 508 -4.51 -26.17 1.26
N ILE A 509 -4.42 -25.05 1.97
CA ILE A 509 -3.80 -24.93 3.29
C ILE A 509 -4.95 -24.61 4.25
N GLU A 510 -5.40 -25.61 5.01
CA GLU A 510 -6.60 -25.50 5.84
C GLU A 510 -6.47 -24.41 6.91
N ASP A 511 -5.35 -24.43 7.66
CA ASP A 511 -5.01 -23.40 8.63
C ASP A 511 -4.17 -22.30 7.96
N TYR A 512 -4.79 -21.58 7.03
CA TYR A 512 -4.20 -20.38 6.44
C TYR A 512 -4.94 -19.13 6.94
N PRO A 513 -4.48 -18.48 8.05
CA PRO A 513 -5.30 -17.52 8.79
C PRO A 513 -5.75 -16.30 7.99
N TYR A 514 -4.90 -15.75 7.12
CA TYR A 514 -5.30 -14.67 6.21
C TYR A 514 -6.47 -15.06 5.31
N ALA A 515 -6.44 -16.28 4.76
CA ALA A 515 -7.48 -16.78 3.88
C ALA A 515 -8.74 -17.16 4.66
N VAL A 516 -8.59 -17.85 5.80
CA VAL A 516 -9.69 -18.24 6.69
C VAL A 516 -10.48 -17.01 7.13
N ASP A 517 -9.82 -16.03 7.74
CA ASP A 517 -10.49 -14.82 8.24
C ASP A 517 -10.99 -13.94 7.08
N GLY A 518 -10.20 -13.83 6.02
CA GLY A 518 -10.53 -12.98 4.88
C GLY A 518 -11.75 -13.46 4.08
N ILE A 519 -11.99 -14.79 3.99
CA ILE A 519 -13.20 -15.35 3.38
C ILE A 519 -14.43 -14.87 4.13
N GLU A 520 -14.44 -15.00 5.46
CA GLU A 520 -15.59 -14.59 6.29
C GLU A 520 -15.90 -13.10 6.12
N ILE A 521 -14.88 -12.25 6.17
CA ILE A 521 -15.03 -10.80 5.97
C ILE A 521 -15.54 -10.50 4.55
N TRP A 522 -15.00 -11.15 3.52
CA TRP A 522 -15.43 -10.95 2.14
C TRP A 522 -16.92 -11.29 1.94
N PHE A 523 -17.37 -12.45 2.43
CA PHE A 523 -18.75 -12.87 2.24
C PHE A 523 -19.75 -12.09 3.10
N ALA A 524 -19.32 -11.59 4.27
CA ALA A 524 -20.11 -10.62 5.03
C ALA A 524 -20.30 -9.30 4.25
N ILE A 525 -19.23 -8.76 3.66
CA ILE A 525 -19.30 -7.55 2.82
C ILE A 525 -20.16 -7.80 1.58
N LYS A 526 -19.97 -8.94 0.90
CA LYS A 526 -20.75 -9.32 -0.28
C LYS A 526 -22.25 -9.34 0.04
N THR A 527 -22.65 -10.02 1.12
CA THR A 527 -24.05 -10.11 1.55
C THR A 527 -24.64 -8.74 1.83
N TRP A 528 -23.90 -7.90 2.59
CA TRP A 528 -24.32 -6.53 2.86
C TRP A 528 -24.53 -5.69 1.58
N VAL A 529 -23.60 -5.77 0.63
CA VAL A 529 -23.68 -5.02 -0.63
C VAL A 529 -24.81 -5.53 -1.51
N GLU A 530 -25.03 -6.85 -1.58
CA GLU A 530 -26.14 -7.45 -2.32
C GLU A 530 -27.49 -6.98 -1.75
N ASP A 531 -27.68 -7.08 -0.44
CA ASP A 531 -28.90 -6.62 0.24
C ASP A 531 -29.13 -5.12 0.04
N TYR A 532 -28.10 -4.30 0.25
CA TYR A 532 -28.17 -2.85 0.08
C TYR A 532 -28.55 -2.46 -1.36
N CYS A 533 -27.85 -3.02 -2.35
CA CYS A 533 -28.11 -2.73 -3.76
C CYS A 533 -29.49 -3.20 -4.20
N SER A 534 -29.96 -4.36 -3.72
CA SER A 534 -31.29 -4.88 -4.02
C SER A 534 -32.42 -3.95 -3.57
N PHE A 535 -32.19 -3.10 -2.56
CA PHE A 535 -33.17 -2.11 -2.11
C PHE A 535 -33.45 -1.05 -3.18
N TYR A 536 -32.41 -0.56 -3.86
CA TYR A 536 -32.51 0.54 -4.83
C TYR A 536 -32.61 0.06 -6.29
N TYR A 537 -31.95 -1.05 -6.64
CA TYR A 537 -31.90 -1.57 -8.00
C TYR A 537 -32.68 -2.88 -8.11
N LYS A 538 -33.98 -2.77 -8.44
CA LYS A 538 -34.89 -3.93 -8.55
C LYS A 538 -34.73 -4.71 -9.86
N THR A 539 -34.18 -4.07 -10.88
CA THR A 539 -34.01 -4.64 -12.23
C THR A 539 -32.77 -4.04 -12.88
N ASP A 540 -32.13 -4.79 -13.77
CA ASP A 540 -30.96 -4.35 -14.53
C ASP A 540 -31.22 -3.06 -15.34
N ASP A 541 -32.45 -2.84 -15.79
CA ASP A 541 -32.86 -1.62 -16.50
C ASP A 541 -32.65 -0.33 -15.66
N ILE A 542 -32.85 -0.40 -14.34
CA ILE A 542 -32.61 0.74 -13.44
C ILE A 542 -31.11 1.03 -13.36
N ILE A 543 -30.28 -0.01 -13.30
CA ILE A 543 -28.81 0.13 -13.29
C ILE A 543 -28.33 0.77 -14.59
N GLN A 544 -28.85 0.31 -15.74
CA GLN A 544 -28.47 0.81 -17.05
C GLN A 544 -28.91 2.27 -17.28
N LYS A 545 -30.03 2.68 -16.69
CA LYS A 545 -30.57 4.04 -16.80
C LYS A 545 -30.00 5.01 -15.76
N ASP A 546 -29.26 4.54 -14.77
CA ASP A 546 -28.62 5.41 -13.78
C ASP A 546 -27.44 6.17 -14.40
N THR A 547 -27.69 7.39 -14.84
CA THR A 547 -26.72 8.23 -15.55
C THR A 547 -25.51 8.60 -14.70
N GLU A 548 -25.67 8.72 -13.38
CA GLU A 548 -24.56 9.01 -12.46
C GLU A 548 -23.68 7.77 -12.32
N LEU A 549 -24.28 6.60 -12.11
CA LEU A 549 -23.55 5.33 -12.01
C LEU A 549 -22.80 4.98 -13.30
N GLN A 550 -23.43 5.18 -14.46
CA GLN A 550 -22.77 4.96 -15.75
C GLN A 550 -21.59 5.93 -15.97
N SER A 551 -21.76 7.20 -15.59
CA SER A 551 -20.69 8.21 -15.71
C SER A 551 -19.54 7.95 -14.73
N TRP A 552 -19.87 7.51 -13.52
CA TRP A 552 -18.92 7.07 -12.49
C TRP A 552 -18.05 5.93 -13.00
N TRP A 553 -18.67 4.83 -13.43
CA TRP A 553 -17.95 3.65 -13.91
C TRP A 553 -17.10 3.94 -15.14
N LYS A 554 -17.59 4.77 -16.07
CA LYS A 554 -16.83 5.18 -17.26
C LYS A 554 -15.63 6.09 -16.94
N SER A 555 -15.65 6.79 -15.81
CA SER A 555 -14.59 7.72 -15.41
C SER A 555 -13.44 7.07 -14.64
N LEU A 556 -13.65 5.83 -14.17
CA LEU A 556 -12.63 4.96 -13.59
C LEU A 556 -11.79 4.32 -14.69
#